data_AF-A0A8X8ZPK0-F1
#
_entry.id   AF-A0A8X8ZPK0-F1
#
_cell.length_a   1.000
_cell.length_b   1.000
_cell.length_c   1.000
_cell.angle_alpha   90.00
_cell.angle_beta   90.00
_cell.angle_gamma   90.00
#
_symmetry.space_group_name_H-M   'P 1'
#
loop_
_entity.id
_entity.type
_entity.pdbx_description
1 polymer ?
#
loop_
_entity_poly.entity_id
_entity_poly.type
_entity_poly.pdbx_seq_one_letter_code
_entity_poly.pdbx_strand_id
1 'polypeptide(L)'
;MTMIFHIPCDSRVVRTTVTSVPSVDGSTASTAYRRGRLVAGLGVQWVSGHAATLQICVGSRCLIFQLHHADLCPDVLRGFLLDSNVIRGHADELAPRSPGGLARDQLRGDWEDEELTWDQVQYACHDVLLAYLMALDLHFWPE
;
A
#
# COMPACT_ATOMS: atom_id res chain seq x y z
N MET A 1 4.41 -15.16 -7.25
CA MET A 1 5.80 -14.84 -6.82
C MET A 1 5.76 -13.91 -5.61
N THR A 2 6.77 -13.91 -4.74
CA THR A 2 6.88 -12.95 -3.60
C THR A 2 8.24 -12.29 -3.61
N MET A 3 8.27 -10.96 -3.65
CA MET A 3 9.47 -10.14 -3.71
C MET A 3 9.50 -9.15 -2.55
N ILE A 4 10.68 -8.83 -2.03
CA ILE A 4 10.85 -7.92 -0.90
C ILE A 4 11.81 -6.80 -1.29
N PHE A 5 11.37 -5.57 -1.04
CA PHE A 5 12.10 -4.34 -1.30
C PHE A 5 12.26 -3.56 -0.01
N HIS A 6 13.34 -2.79 0.08
CA HIS A 6 13.61 -1.88 1.19
C HIS A 6 13.58 -0.46 0.61
N ILE A 7 12.44 0.21 0.76
CA ILE A 7 12.18 1.51 0.13
C ILE A 7 12.60 2.64 1.08
N PRO A 8 13.58 3.48 0.69
CA PRO A 8 13.92 4.66 1.47
C PRO A 8 12.80 5.70 1.36
N CYS A 9 12.39 6.23 2.51
CA CYS A 9 11.35 7.24 2.69
C CYS A 9 11.86 8.27 3.71
N ASP A 10 12.51 9.33 3.23
CA ASP A 10 13.24 10.30 4.07
C ASP A 10 14.19 9.62 5.08
N SER A 11 13.91 9.74 6.37
CA SER A 11 14.69 9.15 7.47
C SER A 11 14.27 7.72 7.85
N ARG A 12 13.35 7.12 7.09
CA ARG A 12 12.78 5.79 7.35
C ARG A 12 13.10 4.85 6.19
N VAL A 13 13.17 3.56 6.49
CA VAL A 13 13.18 2.49 5.47
C VAL A 13 11.94 1.66 5.69
N VAL A 14 11.13 1.52 4.63
CA VAL A 14 9.92 0.70 4.64
C VAL A 14 10.21 -0.62 3.96
N ARG A 15 9.91 -1.72 4.65
CA ARG A 15 9.98 -3.06 4.06
C ARG A 15 8.72 -3.29 3.25
N THR A 16 8.86 -3.34 1.94
CA THR A 16 7.76 -3.48 0.98
C THR A 16 7.75 -4.89 0.41
N THR A 17 6.67 -5.62 0.63
CA THR A 17 6.46 -6.96 0.09
C THR A 17 5.52 -6.89 -1.10
N VAL A 18 5.96 -7.36 -2.26
CA VAL A 18 5.15 -7.48 -3.47
C VAL A 18 4.78 -8.95 -3.64
N THR A 19 3.50 -9.27 -3.74
CA THR A 19 3.07 -10.67 -3.89
C THR A 19 1.67 -10.79 -4.49
N SER A 20 1.43 -11.87 -5.23
CA SER A 20 0.09 -12.34 -5.60
C SER A 20 -0.36 -13.54 -4.75
N VAL A 21 0.50 -14.00 -3.82
CA VAL A 21 0.27 -15.21 -3.04
C VAL A 21 -0.50 -14.86 -1.76
N PRO A 22 -1.61 -15.57 -1.46
CA PRO A 22 -2.49 -15.26 -0.33
C PRO A 22 -1.85 -15.44 1.06
N SER A 23 -0.66 -16.04 1.16
CA SER A 23 0.03 -16.37 2.41
C SER A 23 0.81 -15.18 2.99
N VAL A 24 0.17 -14.03 3.14
CA VAL A 24 0.82 -12.85 3.74
C VAL A 24 0.77 -12.99 5.26
N ASP A 25 1.94 -13.06 5.87
CA ASP A 25 2.14 -13.09 7.32
C ASP A 25 1.47 -11.87 7.99
N GLY A 26 0.53 -12.13 8.92
CA GLY A 26 -0.26 -11.13 9.65
C GLY A 26 0.51 -10.40 10.75
N SER A 27 1.84 -10.36 10.69
CA SER A 27 2.68 -9.75 11.72
C SER A 27 2.58 -8.21 11.70
N THR A 28 1.55 -7.72 12.39
CA THR A 28 1.24 -6.29 12.55
C THR A 28 2.26 -5.63 13.48
N ALA A 29 2.81 -4.48 13.07
CA ALA A 29 3.73 -3.67 13.87
C ALA A 29 3.00 -3.06 15.08
N SER A 30 3.59 -3.19 16.27
CA SER A 30 3.09 -2.63 17.54
C SER A 30 2.94 -1.10 17.56
N THR A 31 3.46 -0.40 16.55
CA THR A 31 3.44 1.06 16.40
C THR A 31 2.24 1.61 15.62
N ALA A 32 1.33 0.75 15.14
CA ALA A 32 0.24 1.18 14.26
C ALA A 32 -1.11 1.39 14.97
N TYR A 33 -1.16 1.35 16.30
CA TYR A 33 -2.42 1.51 17.03
C TYR A 33 -2.62 2.96 17.50
N ARG A 34 -3.80 3.52 17.23
CA ARG A 34 -4.27 4.83 17.71
C ARG A 34 -5.61 4.69 18.41
N ARG A 35 -5.69 5.08 19.68
CA ARG A 35 -6.92 4.93 20.52
C ARG A 35 -7.48 3.49 20.52
N GLY A 36 -6.62 2.48 20.46
CA GLY A 36 -7.02 1.06 20.40
C GLY A 36 -7.46 0.56 19.02
N ARG A 37 -7.40 1.39 17.97
CA ARG A 37 -7.71 1.03 16.59
C ARG A 37 -6.43 0.95 15.76
N LEU A 38 -6.34 -0.02 14.87
CA LEU A 38 -5.21 -0.14 13.95
C LEU A 38 -5.32 0.94 12.87
N VAL A 39 -4.23 1.63 12.55
CA VAL A 39 -4.17 2.63 11.48
C VAL A 39 -3.41 2.03 10.31
N ALA A 40 -3.97 2.17 9.12
CA ALA A 40 -3.35 1.71 7.88
C ALA A 40 -3.58 2.71 6.75
N GLY A 41 -2.54 2.93 5.95
CA GLY A 41 -2.68 3.60 4.66
C GLY A 41 -3.08 2.59 3.59
N LEU A 42 -4.03 2.95 2.74
CA LEU A 42 -4.58 2.09 1.70
C LEU A 42 -4.55 2.77 0.34
N GLY A 43 -4.13 2.02 -0.67
CA GLY A 43 -4.04 2.46 -2.06
C GLY A 43 -4.49 1.36 -3.01
N VAL A 44 -4.91 1.75 -4.22
CA VAL A 44 -5.25 0.82 -5.30
C VAL A 44 -4.76 1.42 -6.61
N GLN A 45 -4.17 0.59 -7.47
CA GLN A 45 -3.93 0.96 -8.87
C GLN A 45 -4.87 0.19 -9.78
N TRP A 46 -5.42 0.90 -10.76
CA TRP A 46 -6.47 0.41 -11.64
C TRP A 46 -5.94 0.29 -13.07
N VAL A 47 -6.26 -0.82 -13.72
CA VAL A 47 -5.93 -1.09 -15.13
C VAL A 47 -7.21 -1.48 -15.84
N SER A 48 -7.53 -0.78 -16.93
CA SER A 48 -8.71 -1.08 -17.77
C SER A 48 -10.03 -1.23 -17.00
N GLY A 49 -10.21 -0.46 -15.91
CA GLY A 49 -11.43 -0.48 -15.08
C GLY A 49 -11.44 -1.55 -13.98
N HIS A 50 -10.38 -2.32 -13.83
CA HIS A 50 -10.22 -3.35 -12.78
C HIS A 50 -9.09 -2.98 -11.82
N ALA A 51 -9.25 -3.33 -10.54
CA ALA A 51 -8.18 -3.15 -9.56
C ALA A 51 -7.05 -4.15 -9.86
N ALA A 52 -5.89 -3.65 -10.27
CA ALA A 52 -4.72 -4.47 -10.60
C ALA A 52 -3.89 -4.77 -9.35
N THR A 53 -3.81 -3.82 -8.41
CA THR A 53 -3.04 -3.95 -7.18
C THR A 53 -3.77 -3.33 -5.99
N LEU A 54 -3.53 -3.89 -4.80
CA LEU A 54 -3.94 -3.34 -3.51
C LEU A 54 -2.69 -3.06 -2.67
N GLN A 55 -2.54 -1.84 -2.17
CA GLN A 55 -1.45 -1.46 -1.29
C GLN A 55 -1.94 -1.26 0.14
N ILE A 56 -1.18 -1.74 1.12
CA ILE A 56 -1.46 -1.58 2.55
C ILE A 56 -0.16 -1.21 3.26
N CYS A 57 -0.14 -0.07 3.97
CA CYS A 57 1.00 0.32 4.80
C CYS A 57 0.61 0.43 6.27
N VAL A 58 1.41 -0.20 7.13
CA VAL A 58 1.26 -0.24 8.58
C VAL A 58 2.63 -0.04 9.21
N GLY A 59 2.91 1.17 9.71
CA GLY A 59 4.20 1.51 10.30
C GLY A 59 5.33 1.51 9.27
N SER A 60 6.30 0.60 9.41
CA SER A 60 7.44 0.44 8.49
C SER A 60 7.30 -0.78 7.57
N ARG A 61 6.08 -1.32 7.44
CA ARG A 61 5.76 -2.43 6.53
C ARG A 61 4.76 -1.97 5.49
N CYS A 62 5.01 -2.32 4.24
CA CYS A 62 4.11 -2.13 3.13
C CYS A 62 3.87 -3.47 2.43
N LEU A 63 2.62 -3.75 2.09
CA LEU A 63 2.22 -4.86 1.23
C LEU A 63 1.69 -4.26 -0.07
N ILE A 64 2.18 -4.76 -1.20
CA ILE A 64 1.62 -4.54 -2.53
C ILE A 64 1.12 -5.91 -3.01
N PHE A 65 -0.19 -6.10 -2.95
CA PHE A 65 -0.86 -7.31 -3.37
C PHE A 65 -1.29 -7.18 -4.84
N GLN A 66 -0.73 -8.00 -5.72
CA GLN A 66 -1.06 -8.00 -7.16
C GLN A 66 -2.37 -8.78 -7.39
N LEU A 67 -3.49 -8.07 -7.33
CA LEU A 67 -4.84 -8.60 -7.55
C LEU A 67 -5.02 -9.22 -8.94
N HIS A 68 -4.39 -8.64 -9.97
CA HIS A 68 -4.49 -9.15 -11.34
C HIS A 68 -3.98 -10.59 -11.48
N HIS A 69 -2.98 -10.96 -10.68
CA HIS A 69 -2.32 -12.28 -10.71
C HIS A 69 -2.76 -13.19 -9.57
N ALA A 70 -3.71 -12.76 -8.76
CA ALA A 70 -4.19 -13.54 -7.63
C ALA A 70 -5.43 -14.34 -8.06
N ASP A 71 -5.38 -15.66 -7.90
CA ASP A 71 -6.54 -16.53 -8.16
C ASP A 71 -7.73 -16.16 -7.26
N LEU A 72 -7.44 -15.74 -6.03
CA LEU A 72 -8.40 -15.35 -5.00
C LEU A 72 -7.79 -14.26 -4.10
N CYS A 73 -8.62 -13.33 -3.65
CA CYS A 73 -8.23 -12.43 -2.57
C CYS A 73 -8.21 -13.22 -1.25
N PRO A 74 -7.09 -13.28 -0.50
CA PRO A 74 -7.03 -13.98 0.77
C PRO A 74 -8.05 -13.47 1.78
N ASP A 75 -8.70 -14.39 2.49
CA ASP A 75 -9.69 -14.08 3.53
C ASP A 75 -9.15 -13.12 4.61
N VAL A 76 -7.84 -13.18 4.89
CA VAL A 76 -7.17 -12.28 5.83
C VAL A 76 -7.20 -10.83 5.33
N LEU A 77 -6.95 -10.58 4.05
CA LEU A 77 -7.06 -9.24 3.46
C LEU A 77 -8.51 -8.76 3.45
N ARG A 78 -9.45 -9.66 3.12
CA ARG A 78 -10.88 -9.34 3.19
C ARG A 78 -11.32 -8.97 4.61
N GLY A 79 -10.91 -9.75 5.61
CA GLY A 79 -11.19 -9.49 7.02
C GLY A 79 -10.63 -8.14 7.46
N PHE A 80 -9.37 -7.86 7.12
CA PHE A 80 -8.72 -6.58 7.38
C PHE A 80 -9.47 -5.39 6.75
N LEU A 81 -9.88 -5.51 5.48
CA LEU A 81 -10.63 -4.49 4.76
C LEU A 81 -12.08 -4.33 5.23
N LEU A 82 -12.61 -5.26 6.02
CA LEU A 82 -13.95 -5.17 6.61
C LEU A 82 -13.92 -4.84 8.10
N ASP A 83 -12.74 -4.88 8.74
CA ASP A 83 -12.59 -4.59 10.16
C ASP A 83 -12.85 -3.11 10.44
N SER A 84 -13.90 -2.84 11.22
CA SER A 84 -14.27 -1.50 11.68
C SER A 84 -13.26 -0.92 12.67
N ASN A 85 -12.36 -1.72 13.22
CA ASN A 85 -11.27 -1.27 14.09
C ASN A 85 -10.05 -0.79 13.30
N VAL A 86 -10.07 -0.86 11.97
CA VAL A 86 -9.02 -0.29 11.11
C VAL A 86 -9.43 1.11 10.66
N ILE A 87 -8.59 2.10 10.92
CA ILE A 87 -8.75 3.44 10.39
C ILE A 87 -7.94 3.59 9.11
N ARG A 88 -8.61 3.99 8.03
CA ARG A 88 -8.11 3.93 6.65
C ARG A 88 -7.84 5.32 6.14
N GLY A 89 -6.59 5.60 5.83
CA GLY A 89 -6.19 6.78 5.07
C GLY A 89 -6.16 6.46 3.58
N HIS A 90 -6.73 7.33 2.75
CA HIS A 90 -6.56 7.33 1.31
C HIS A 90 -5.98 8.68 0.89
N ALA A 91 -4.85 8.67 0.20
CA ALA A 91 -4.28 9.88 -0.39
C ALA A 91 -4.77 9.96 -1.84
N ASP A 92 -5.94 10.55 -2.07
CA ASP A 92 -6.49 10.63 -3.44
C ASP A 92 -5.69 11.62 -4.33
N GLU A 93 -4.79 12.43 -3.75
CA GLU A 93 -4.21 13.55 -4.50
C GLU A 93 -2.83 14.06 -4.03
N LEU A 94 -2.00 13.23 -3.39
CA LEU A 94 -0.75 13.73 -2.78
C LEU A 94 0.51 12.92 -3.09
N ALA A 95 0.55 12.15 -4.18
CA ALA A 95 1.82 11.58 -4.63
C ALA A 95 2.84 12.73 -4.84
N PRO A 96 3.89 12.84 -4.01
CA PRO A 96 4.90 13.86 -4.18
C PRO A 96 5.53 13.65 -5.56
N ARG A 97 5.93 14.73 -6.23
CA ARG A 97 6.86 14.61 -7.34
C ARG A 97 8.11 13.93 -6.80
N SER A 98 8.28 12.64 -7.06
CA SER A 98 9.49 11.91 -6.69
C SER A 98 10.69 12.66 -7.28
N PRO A 99 11.80 12.85 -6.52
CA PRO A 99 13.02 13.41 -7.07
C PRO A 99 13.55 12.42 -8.12
N GLY A 100 13.27 12.67 -9.39
CA GLY A 100 13.46 11.71 -10.49
C GLY A 100 12.39 11.76 -11.58
N GLY A 101 11.23 12.36 -11.29
CA GLY A 101 10.32 12.89 -12.31
C GLY A 101 9.81 11.89 -13.36
N LEU A 102 9.20 10.79 -12.95
CA LEU A 102 8.37 10.01 -13.87
C LEU A 102 7.04 10.74 -14.09
N ALA A 103 6.70 10.96 -15.36
CA ALA A 103 5.44 11.57 -15.74
C ALA A 103 4.27 10.68 -15.28
N ARG A 104 3.12 11.29 -14.95
CA ARG A 104 1.89 10.61 -14.52
C ARG A 104 1.43 9.51 -15.50
N ASP A 105 1.86 9.60 -16.76
CA ASP A 105 1.55 8.62 -17.81
C ASP A 105 2.41 7.35 -17.71
N GLN A 106 3.64 7.44 -17.18
CA GLN A 106 4.51 6.27 -16.95
C GLN A 106 4.10 5.44 -15.72
N LEU A 107 3.33 6.05 -14.81
CA LEU A 107 2.75 5.41 -13.63
C LEU A 107 1.34 4.85 -13.89
N ARG A 108 0.84 4.91 -15.14
CA ARG A 108 -0.55 4.58 -15.48
C ARG A 108 -0.72 3.30 -16.30
N GLY A 109 0.34 2.76 -16.90
CA GLY A 109 0.30 1.49 -17.62
C GLY A 109 1.09 0.43 -16.87
N ASP A 110 0.68 -0.83 -17.00
CA ASP A 110 1.50 -2.00 -16.68
C ASP A 110 1.58 -2.36 -15.18
N TRP A 111 0.52 -2.05 -14.41
CA TRP A 111 0.37 -2.58 -13.04
C TRP A 111 -0.13 -4.04 -13.03
N GLU A 112 -0.56 -4.51 -14.19
CA GLU A 112 -0.91 -5.89 -14.50
C GLU A 112 0.30 -6.76 -14.83
N ASP A 113 1.51 -6.19 -14.94
CA ASP A 113 2.71 -6.98 -15.21
C ASP A 113 3.05 -7.90 -14.04
N GLU A 114 3.66 -9.05 -14.35
CA GLU A 114 4.07 -10.03 -13.34
C GLU A 114 5.14 -9.45 -12.41
N GLU A 115 6.04 -8.63 -12.96
CA GLU A 115 7.08 -7.94 -12.23
C GLU A 115 6.88 -6.42 -12.27
N LEU A 116 6.65 -5.82 -11.11
CA LEU A 116 6.65 -4.36 -10.97
C LEU A 116 8.07 -3.83 -10.98
N THR A 117 8.27 -2.72 -11.68
CA THR A 117 9.53 -1.97 -11.67
C THR A 117 9.83 -1.38 -10.29
N TRP A 118 11.09 -1.09 -10.01
CA TRP A 118 11.49 -0.44 -8.75
C TRP A 118 10.74 0.88 -8.52
N ASP A 119 10.54 1.68 -9.58
CA ASP A 119 9.84 2.96 -9.49
C ASP A 119 8.35 2.79 -9.16
N GLN A 120 7.68 1.79 -9.74
CA GLN A 120 6.29 1.44 -9.39
C GLN A 120 6.20 1.00 -7.92
N VAL A 121 7.13 0.14 -7.47
CA VAL A 121 7.17 -0.32 -6.08
C VAL A 121 7.44 0.84 -5.11
N GLN A 122 8.37 1.75 -5.46
CA GLN A 122 8.66 2.93 -4.65
C GLN A 122 7.45 3.85 -4.58
N TYR A 123 6.84 4.18 -5.71
CA TYR A 123 5.66 5.04 -5.79
C TYR A 123 4.52 4.48 -4.94
N ALA A 124 4.15 3.22 -5.17
CA ALA A 124 3.10 2.54 -4.45
C ALA A 124 3.36 2.54 -2.94
N CYS A 125 4.62 2.33 -2.52
CA CYS A 125 5.01 2.41 -1.11
C CYS A 125 4.88 3.81 -0.52
N HIS A 126 5.33 4.84 -1.23
CA HIS A 126 5.29 6.23 -0.76
C HIS A 126 3.84 6.71 -0.61
N ASP A 127 2.97 6.36 -1.55
CA ASP A 127 1.57 6.76 -1.56
C ASP A 127 0.82 6.28 -0.30
N VAL A 128 0.90 4.98 0.01
CA VAL A 128 0.25 4.43 1.21
C VAL A 128 0.96 4.78 2.51
N LEU A 129 2.27 5.02 2.50
CA LEU A 129 2.98 5.51 3.68
C LEU A 129 2.52 6.94 4.03
N LEU A 130 2.40 7.80 3.02
CA LEU A 130 1.91 9.16 3.22
C LEU A 130 0.49 9.14 3.79
N ALA A 131 -0.39 8.33 3.22
CA ALA A 131 -1.75 8.13 3.74
C ALA A 131 -1.75 7.63 5.20
N TYR A 132 -0.87 6.68 5.56
CA TYR A 132 -0.69 6.20 6.93
C TYR A 132 -0.22 7.31 7.89
N LEU A 133 0.75 8.14 7.48
CA LEU A 133 1.25 9.24 8.32
C LEU A 133 0.21 10.35 8.48
N MET A 134 -0.48 10.72 7.40
CA MET A 134 -1.59 11.67 7.45
C MET A 134 -2.70 11.20 8.40
N ALA A 135 -3.03 9.91 8.35
CA ALA A 135 -3.98 9.26 9.24
C ALA A 135 -3.54 9.35 10.73
N LEU A 136 -2.24 9.23 11.02
CA LEU A 136 -1.72 9.41 12.38
C LEU A 136 -1.78 10.86 12.87
N ASP A 137 -1.38 11.81 12.02
CA ASP A 137 -1.13 13.21 12.40
C ASP A 137 -2.37 14.11 12.25
N LEU A 138 -3.14 13.99 11.17
CA LEU A 138 -4.19 14.96 10.80
C LEU A 138 -5.56 14.68 11.40
N HIS A 139 -5.77 13.57 12.12
CA HIS A 139 -7.08 13.19 12.68
C HIS A 139 -8.21 13.11 11.65
N PHE A 140 -7.88 13.01 10.36
CA PHE A 140 -8.84 13.04 9.26
C PHE A 140 -9.42 11.65 9.07
N TRP A 141 -10.51 11.38 9.78
CA TRP A 141 -11.25 10.12 9.70
C TRP A 141 -12.62 10.38 9.10
N PRO A 142 -13.01 9.68 8.01
CA PRO A 142 -14.43 9.63 7.69
C PRO A 142 -15.15 8.94 8.86
N GLU A 143 -16.21 9.58 9.36
CA GLU A 143 -17.15 8.96 10.30
C GLU A 143 -17.93 7.82 9.64
#